data_AF-A0A2A4L3V3-F1
#
_entry.id   AF-A0A2A4L3V3-F1
#
_cell.length_a   1.000
_cell.length_b   1.000
_cell.length_c   1.000
_cell.angle_alpha   90.00
_cell.angle_beta   90.00
_cell.angle_gamma   90.00
#
_symmetry.space_group_name_H-M   'P 1'
#
loop_
_entity.id
_entity.type
_entity.pdbx_description
1 polymer ?
#
loop_
_entity_poly.entity_id
_entity_poly.type
_entity_poly.pdbx_seq_one_letter_code
_entity_poly.pdbx_strand_id
1 'polypeptide(L)' 'MIEEPRILPSNDLENEKEQLLNEFPEFRALIQNNPNITKEKLLKLKNQQRITHNYQDHQKQDLQKEFTQNFFKTDLKA' A
#
# COMPACT_ATOMS: atom_id res chain seq x y z
N MET A 1 18.69 -7.36 39.36
CA MET A 1 18.89 -6.26 38.40
C MET A 1 17.59 -6.12 37.65
N ILE A 2 16.81 -5.10 37.98
CA ILE A 2 15.52 -4.84 37.32
C ILE A 2 15.89 -4.03 36.08
N GLU A 3 15.70 -4.60 34.89
CA GLU A 3 15.92 -3.88 33.64
C GLU A 3 14.85 -2.81 33.51
N GLU A 4 15.24 -1.55 33.73
CA GLU A 4 14.39 -0.39 33.48
C GLU A 4 13.99 -0.35 32.00
N PRO A 5 12.71 -0.11 31.67
CA PRO A 5 12.30 0.13 30.30
C PRO A 5 13.00 1.40 29.81
N ARG A 6 13.89 1.27 28.82
CA ARG A 6 14.53 2.41 28.15
C ARG A 6 13.44 3.23 27.48
N ILE A 7 12.99 4.28 28.15
CA ILE A 7 12.15 5.31 27.56
C ILE A 7 13.08 6.11 26.65
N LEU A 8 12.98 5.87 25.34
CA LEU A 8 13.64 6.69 24.33
C LEU A 8 13.16 8.14 24.49
N PRO A 9 14.08 9.13 24.46
CA PRO A 9 13.70 10.52 24.63
C PRO A 9 12.76 10.95 23.50
N SER A 10 11.67 11.64 23.84
CA SER A 10 10.56 11.97 22.94
C SER A 10 10.97 12.70 21.65
N ASN A 11 12.13 13.36 21.64
CA ASN A 11 12.67 14.07 20.49
C ASN A 11 13.09 13.13 19.34
N ASP A 12 13.52 11.90 19.63
CA ASP A 12 13.92 10.94 18.59
C ASP A 12 12.68 10.38 17.85
N LEU A 13 11.56 10.23 18.57
CA LEU A 13 10.31 9.73 18.02
C LEU A 13 9.65 10.73 17.06
N GLU A 14 9.72 12.03 17.37
CA GLU A 14 9.22 13.09 16.49
C GLU A 14 10.02 13.16 15.19
N ASN A 15 11.35 13.05 15.29
CA ASN A 15 12.24 13.04 14.13
C ASN A 15 11.99 11.82 13.23
N GLU A 16 11.84 10.62 13.81
CA GLU A 16 11.50 9.42 13.04
C GLU A 16 10.15 9.57 12.33
N LYS A 17 9.14 10.12 13.02
CA LYS A 17 7.82 10.37 12.42
C LYS A 17 7.90 11.35 11.25
N GLU A 18 8.68 12.42 11.38
CA GLU A 18 8.86 13.41 10.33
C GLU A 18 9.61 12.82 9.11
N GLN A 19 10.60 11.96 9.34
CA GLN A 19 11.26 11.21 8.27
C GLN A 19 10.28 10.28 7.55
N LEU A 20 9.43 9.55 8.28
CA LEU A 20 8.40 8.69 7.68
C LEU A 20 7.38 9.49 6.87
N LEU A 21 7.00 10.68 7.33
CA LEU A 21 6.10 11.57 6.61
C LEU A 21 6.70 12.09 5.30
N ASN A 22 7.99 12.37 5.28
CA ASN A 22 8.71 12.79 4.08
C ASN A 22 8.91 11.63 3.08
N GLU A 23 9.20 10.42 3.56
CA GLU A 23 9.39 9.25 2.70
C GLU A 23 8.08 8.66 2.16
N PHE A 24 7.00 8.72 2.96
CA PHE A 24 5.70 8.14 2.64
C PHE A 24 4.55 9.14 2.82
N PRO A 25 4.54 10.25 2.06
CA PRO A 25 3.49 11.27 2.17
C PRO A 25 2.09 10.71 1.92
N GLU A 26 1.95 9.66 1.09
CA GLU A 26 0.69 8.96 0.83
C GLU A 26 0.07 8.31 2.07
N PHE A 27 0.87 8.03 3.10
CA PHE A 27 0.44 7.40 4.34
C PHE A 27 0.41 8.37 5.53
N ARG A 28 0.41 9.69 5.28
CA ARG A 28 0.39 10.73 6.33
C ARG A 28 -0.65 10.47 7.41
N ALA A 29 -1.89 10.16 7.04
CA ALA A 29 -2.95 9.89 8.01
C ALA A 29 -2.64 8.66 8.88
N LEU A 30 -2.05 7.60 8.30
CA LEU A 30 -1.66 6.41 9.05
C LEU A 30 -0.49 6.69 10.00
N ILE A 31 0.49 7.49 9.57
CA ILE A 31 1.63 7.90 10.40
C ILE A 31 1.19 8.80 11.55
N GLN A 32 0.25 9.72 11.29
CA GLN A 32 -0.27 10.59 12.32
C GLN A 32 -1.12 9.85 13.36
N ASN A 33 -1.96 8.91 12.91
CA ASN A 33 -2.88 8.15 13.78
C ASN A 33 -2.23 6.95 14.48
N ASN A 34 -1.14 6.40 13.94
CA ASN A 34 -0.44 5.25 14.53
C ASN A 34 1.00 5.66 14.92
N PRO A 35 1.24 6.09 16.17
CA PRO A 35 2.57 6.48 16.62
C PRO A 35 3.59 5.34 16.61
N ASN A 36 3.14 4.09 16.57
CA ASN A 36 3.99 2.89 16.53
C ASN A 36 4.18 2.33 15.10
N ILE A 37 3.82 3.08 14.06
CA ILE A 37 3.98 2.60 12.69
C ILE A 37 5.46 2.62 12.30
N THR A 38 5.94 1.53 11.73
CA THR A 38 7.33 1.39 11.30
C THR A 38 7.45 1.56 9.78
N LYS A 39 8.64 1.98 9.34
CA LYS A 39 9.00 2.06 7.91
C LYS A 39 8.68 0.76 7.15
N GLU A 40 9.00 -0.39 7.74
CA GLU A 40 8.76 -1.70 7.13
C GLU A 40 7.27 -1.93 6.83
N LYS A 41 6.38 -1.53 7.75
CA LYS A 41 4.94 -1.67 7.58
C LYS A 41 4.41 -0.77 6.47
N LEU A 42 4.92 0.46 6.37
CA LEU A 42 4.59 1.39 5.29
C LEU A 42 5.08 0.88 3.93
N LEU A 43 6.28 0.30 3.88
CA LEU A 43 6.83 -0.29 2.65
C LEU A 43 6.00 -1.49 2.18
N LYS A 44 5.57 -2.36 3.11
CA LYS A 44 4.66 -3.48 2.79
C LYS A 44 3.34 -2.97 2.22
N LEU A 45 2.76 -1.92 2.81
CA LEU A 45 1.53 -1.30 2.31
C LEU A 45 1.70 -0.72 0.90
N LYS A 46 2.79 0.00 0.63
CA LYS A 46 3.11 0.54 -0.69
C LYS A 46 3.22 -0.55 -1.76
N ASN A 47 3.93 -1.63 -1.43
CA ASN A 47 4.08 -2.78 -2.33
C ASN A 47 2.73 -3.46 -2.58
N GLN A 48 1.90 -3.62 -1.55
CA GLN A 48 0.58 -4.19 -1.68
C GLN A 48 -0.32 -3.34 -2.59
N GLN A 49 -0.34 -2.03 -2.40
CA GLN A 49 -1.08 -1.11 -3.29
C GLN A 49 -0.63 -1.24 -4.74
N ARG A 50 0.69 -1.32 -4.99
CA ARG A 50 1.22 -1.51 -6.35
C ARG A 50 0.79 -2.84 -6.96
N ILE A 51 0.83 -3.93 -6.20
CA ILE A 51 0.39 -5.25 -6.67
C ILE A 51 -1.11 -5.24 -6.99
N THR A 52 -1.94 -4.68 -6.12
CA THR A 52 -3.38 -4.57 -6.35
C THR A 52 -3.69 -3.72 -7.58
N HIS A 53 -3.00 -2.59 -7.75
CA HIS A 53 -3.17 -1.73 -8.92
C HIS A 53 -2.77 -2.45 -10.20
N ASN A 54 -1.61 -3.09 -10.22
CA ASN A 54 -1.16 -3.90 -11.36
C ASN A 54 -2.16 -5.02 -11.68
N TYR A 55 -2.63 -5.73 -10.66
CA TYR A 55 -3.61 -6.81 -10.85
C TYR A 55 -4.92 -6.29 -11.44
N GLN A 56 -5.42 -5.14 -10.98
CA GLN A 56 -6.62 -4.51 -11.54
C GLN A 56 -6.43 -4.08 -13.01
N ASP A 57 -5.28 -3.52 -13.35
CA ASP A 57 -4.99 -3.09 -14.72
C ASP A 57 -4.88 -4.28 -15.68
N HIS A 58 -4.19 -5.34 -15.26
CA HIS A 58 -3.98 -6.53 -16.09
C HIS A 58 -5.26 -7.36 -16.23
N GLN A 59 -6.04 -7.52 -15.16
CA GLN A 59 -7.31 -8.26 -15.22
C GLN A 59 -8.38 -7.53 -16.04
N LYS A 60 -8.44 -6.19 -15.98
CA LYS A 60 -9.37 -5.43 -16.81
C LYS A 60 -9.08 -5.60 -18.30
N GLN A 61 -7.80 -5.59 -18.69
CA GLN A 61 -7.43 -5.82 -20.09
C GLN A 61 -7.78 -7.24 -20.55
N ASP A 62 -7.49 -8.27 -19.77
CA ASP A 62 -7.78 -9.65 -20.17
C ASP A 62 -9.28 -9.95 -20.21
N LEU A 63 -10.05 -9.55 -19.18
CA LEU A 63 -11.50 -9.78 -19.16
C LEU A 63 -12.22 -9.07 -20.31
N GLN A 64 -11.84 -7.82 -20.60
CA GLN A 64 -12.45 -7.09 -21.73
C GLN A 64 -12.06 -7.71 -23.07
N LYS A 65 -10.79 -8.14 -23.23
CA LYS A 65 -10.30 -8.74 -24.47
C LYS A 65 -10.93 -10.11 -24.71
N GLU A 66 -10.98 -10.98 -23.71
CA GLU A 66 -11.60 -12.30 -23.83
C GLU A 66 -13.11 -12.20 -24.04
N PHE A 67 -13.80 -11.31 -23.31
CA PHE A 67 -15.22 -11.06 -23.52
C PHE A 67 -15.50 -10.56 -24.94
N THR A 68 -14.75 -9.57 -25.41
CA THR A 68 -14.92 -8.99 -26.75
C THR A 68 -14.63 -10.02 -27.84
N GLN A 69 -13.55 -10.79 -27.71
CA GLN A 69 -13.24 -11.86 -28.66
C GLN A 69 -14.30 -12.95 -28.68
N ASN A 70 -14.82 -13.36 -27.52
CA ASN A 70 -15.86 -14.39 -27.45
C ASN A 70 -17.20 -13.87 -27.96
N PHE A 71 -17.55 -12.61 -27.70
CA PHE A 71 -18.77 -11.97 -28.21
C PHE A 71 -18.76 -11.83 -29.74
N PHE A 72 -17.64 -11.47 -30.34
CA PHE A 72 -17.51 -11.42 -31.82
C PHE A 72 -17.30 -12.80 -32.47
N LYS A 73 -16.88 -13.82 -31.71
CA LYS A 73 -16.81 -15.22 -32.18
C LYS A 73 -18.15 -15.94 -32.08
N THR A 74 -19.04 -15.51 -31.17
CA THR A 74 -20.43 -15.92 -31.21
C THR A 74 -21.10 -15.23 -32.39
N ASP A 75 -21.20 -15.96 -33.49
CA ASP A 75 -22.08 -15.64 -34.61
C ASP A 75 -23.53 -15.73 -34.08
N LEU A 76 -23.97 -14.70 -33.35
CA LEU A 76 -25.37 -14.46 -32.99
C LEU A 76 -26.10 -14.09 -34.28
N LYS A 77 -26.24 -15.07 -35.19
CA LYS A 77 -27.26 -15.03 -36.23
C LYS A 77 -28.61 -15.17 -35.54
N ALA A 78 -29.15 -14.02 -35.13
CA ALA A 78 -30.56 -13.84 -34.84
C ALA A 78 -31.38 -13.98 -36.13
#